data_AF-A0A2P1JHA4-F1
#
_entry.id   AF-A0A2P1JHA4-F1
#
_cell.length_a   1.000
_cell.length_b   1.000
_cell.length_c   1.000
_cell.angle_alpha   90.00
_cell.angle_beta   90.00
_cell.angle_gamma   90.00
#
_symmetry.space_group_name_H-M   'P 1'
#
loop_
_entity.id
_entity.type
_entity.pdbx_description
1 polymer ?
#
loop_
_entity_poly.entity_id
_entity_poly.type
_entity_poly.pdbx_seq_one_letter_code
_entity_poly.pdbx_strand_id
1 'polypeptide(L)'
;MEMPKGVKRLPNPVWTPFDTNVSPLYEILYFLLVCSQVLTVFGNGYYDFAYGSATQHLCAQLLLLKEQLKNITVGIMPHASDLEKFNSGYFQKRVMERLKICVRHHCRLLKYGKNLDRNSSSILLLQLLMSYLAMVINGYI
;
A
#
# COMPACT_ATOMS: atom_id res chain seq x y z
N MET A 1 -13.83 21.78 -35.17
CA MET A 1 -15.15 21.14 -35.24
C MET A 1 -16.12 22.00 -34.43
N GLU A 2 -16.74 22.97 -35.08
CA GLU A 2 -17.67 23.89 -34.43
C GLU A 2 -18.99 23.16 -34.13
N MET A 3 -19.42 23.19 -32.88
CA MET A 3 -20.58 22.44 -32.41
C MET A 3 -21.88 23.23 -32.61
N PRO A 4 -23.00 22.52 -32.90
CA PRO A 4 -24.32 23.15 -32.93
C PRO A 4 -24.67 23.77 -31.57
N LYS A 5 -25.16 25.01 -31.60
CA LYS A 5 -25.58 25.77 -30.41
C LYS A 5 -26.72 25.02 -29.70
N GLY A 6 -26.47 24.55 -28.46
CA GLY A 6 -27.49 23.95 -27.59
C GLY A 6 -27.15 22.59 -26.96
N VAL A 7 -26.06 21.93 -27.38
CA VAL A 7 -25.68 20.61 -26.83
C VAL A 7 -24.86 20.78 -25.55
N LYS A 8 -25.38 20.33 -24.41
CA LYS A 8 -24.65 20.35 -23.13
C LYS A 8 -23.72 19.13 -23.06
N ARG A 9 -22.42 19.34 -22.82
CA ARG A 9 -21.42 18.25 -22.77
C ARG A 9 -21.41 17.56 -21.41
N LEU A 10 -21.59 16.24 -21.42
CA LEU A 10 -21.37 15.39 -20.24
C LEU A 10 -19.86 15.27 -19.94
N PRO A 11 -19.48 14.96 -18.68
CA PRO A 11 -18.08 14.81 -18.27
C PRO A 11 -17.34 13.72 -19.06
N ASN A 12 -18.03 12.60 -19.32
CA ASN A 12 -17.56 11.51 -20.15
C ASN A 12 -18.62 11.19 -21.22
N PRO A 13 -18.22 10.90 -22.46
CA PRO A 13 -19.15 10.46 -23.50
C PRO A 13 -19.73 9.10 -23.09
N VAL A 14 -21.02 9.07 -22.78
CA VAL A 14 -21.74 7.86 -22.38
C VAL A 14 -22.95 7.68 -23.29
N TRP A 15 -23.18 6.45 -23.74
CA TRP A 15 -24.39 6.13 -24.49
C TRP A 15 -25.55 5.95 -23.52
N THR A 16 -26.62 6.71 -23.72
CA THR A 16 -27.85 6.62 -22.93
C THR A 16 -29.05 6.39 -23.85
N PRO A 17 -30.04 5.59 -23.44
CA PRO A 17 -31.25 5.35 -24.24
C PRO A 17 -32.24 6.54 -24.21
N PHE A 18 -31.93 7.61 -23.48
CA PHE A 18 -32.75 8.82 -23.33
C PHE A 18 -31.96 10.08 -23.72
N ASP A 19 -32.67 11.13 -24.15
CA ASP A 19 -32.07 12.42 -24.51
C ASP A 19 -31.49 13.10 -23.28
N THR A 20 -30.21 13.43 -23.35
CA THR A 20 -29.43 14.04 -22.26
C THR A 20 -29.44 15.56 -22.33
N ASN A 21 -30.01 16.17 -23.37
CA ASN A 21 -30.05 17.64 -23.50
C ASN A 21 -31.24 18.29 -22.77
N VAL A 22 -32.18 17.49 -22.26
CA VAL A 22 -33.35 17.96 -21.50
C VAL A 22 -33.04 18.06 -20.00
N SER A 23 -33.29 19.24 -19.41
CA SER A 23 -33.31 19.43 -17.95
C SER A 23 -34.62 18.83 -17.40
N PRO A 24 -34.61 18.11 -16.25
CA PRO A 24 -33.54 17.99 -15.23
C PRO A 24 -32.61 16.75 -15.39
N LEU A 25 -32.87 15.86 -16.35
CA LEU A 25 -32.12 14.61 -16.51
C LEU A 25 -30.63 14.82 -16.76
N TYR A 26 -30.28 15.86 -17.51
CA TYR A 26 -28.89 16.27 -17.72
C TYR A 26 -28.12 16.47 -16.41
N GLU A 27 -28.71 17.21 -15.47
CA GLU A 27 -28.04 17.62 -14.22
C GLU A 27 -27.85 16.42 -13.29
N ILE A 28 -28.85 15.54 -13.21
CA ILE A 28 -28.76 14.29 -12.46
C ILE A 28 -27.68 13.39 -13.03
N LEU A 29 -27.67 13.19 -14.35
CA LEU A 29 -26.68 12.34 -15.02
C LEU A 29 -25.27 12.91 -14.86
N TYR A 30 -25.11 14.22 -15.01
CA TYR A 30 -23.84 14.91 -14.79
C TYR A 30 -23.32 14.65 -13.38
N PHE A 31 -24.17 14.84 -12.36
CA PHE A 31 -23.82 14.62 -10.97
C PHE A 31 -23.43 13.15 -10.69
N LEU A 32 -24.19 12.19 -11.23
CA LEU A 32 -23.91 10.76 -11.08
C LEU A 32 -22.58 10.37 -11.74
N LEU A 33 -22.28 10.88 -12.93
CA LEU A 33 -21.02 10.62 -13.62
C LEU A 33 -19.83 11.17 -12.82
N VAL A 34 -19.94 12.40 -12.30
CA VAL A 34 -18.89 12.98 -11.43
C VAL A 34 -18.71 12.15 -10.17
N CYS A 35 -19.80 11.80 -9.47
CA CYS A 35 -19.74 10.96 -8.27
C CYS A 35 -19.10 9.60 -8.55
N SER A 36 -19.48 8.95 -9.65
CA SER A 36 -18.89 7.68 -10.06
C SER A 36 -17.39 7.81 -10.31
N GLN A 37 -16.95 8.85 -11.01
CA GLN A 37 -15.52 9.08 -11.28
C GLN A 37 -14.74 9.29 -9.97
N VAL A 38 -15.28 10.10 -9.05
CA VAL A 38 -14.69 10.35 -7.75
C VAL A 38 -14.54 9.04 -6.96
N LEU A 39 -15.59 8.22 -6.89
CA LEU A 39 -15.56 6.92 -6.23
C LEU A 39 -14.54 5.97 -6.87
N THR A 40 -14.44 5.94 -8.20
CA THR A 40 -13.45 5.13 -8.91
C THR A 40 -12.02 5.57 -8.59
N VAL A 41 -11.74 6.88 -8.60
CA VAL A 41 -10.40 7.42 -8.30
C VAL A 41 -10.00 7.10 -6.87
N PHE A 42 -10.87 7.35 -5.90
CA PHE A 42 -10.60 7.05 -4.49
C PHE A 42 -10.47 5.55 -4.24
N GLY A 43 -11.33 4.72 -4.86
CA GLY A 43 -11.26 3.27 -4.73
C GLY A 43 -9.93 2.72 -5.20
N ASN A 44 -9.47 3.11 -6.40
CA ASN A 44 -8.17 2.66 -6.93
C ASN A 44 -7.00 3.22 -6.10
N GLY A 45 -7.01 4.52 -5.80
CA GLY A 45 -5.94 5.15 -5.02
C GLY A 45 -5.83 4.59 -3.59
N TYR A 46 -6.94 4.15 -2.99
CA TYR A 46 -6.93 3.51 -1.68
C TYR A 46 -6.13 2.21 -1.68
N TYR A 47 -6.28 1.36 -2.71
CA TYR A 47 -5.51 0.12 -2.80
C TYR A 47 -4.01 0.37 -2.90
N ASP A 48 -3.60 1.32 -3.73
CA ASP A 48 -2.18 1.73 -3.84
C ASP A 48 -1.64 2.23 -2.51
N PHE A 49 -2.41 3.10 -1.84
CA PHE A 49 -2.02 3.64 -0.55
C PHE A 49 -1.96 2.56 0.54
N ALA A 50 -2.92 1.64 0.57
CA ALA A 50 -2.95 0.53 1.51
C ALA A 50 -1.76 -0.42 1.30
N TYR A 51 -1.43 -0.75 0.04
CA TYR A 51 -0.26 -1.56 -0.28
C TYR A 51 1.06 -0.86 0.07
N GLY A 52 1.18 0.41 -0.29
CA GLY A 52 2.34 1.24 0.01
C GLY A 52 2.59 1.35 1.50
N SER A 53 1.55 1.71 2.27
CA SER A 53 1.63 1.79 3.73
C SER A 53 1.95 0.44 4.38
N ALA A 54 1.34 -0.66 3.92
CA ALA A 54 1.64 -2.01 4.41
C ALA A 54 3.12 -2.38 4.20
N THR A 55 3.67 -2.04 3.03
CA THR A 55 5.09 -2.27 2.70
C THR A 55 6.01 -1.38 3.54
N GLN A 56 5.66 -0.10 3.71
CA GLN A 56 6.41 0.81 4.58
C GLN A 56 6.40 0.33 6.04
N HIS A 57 5.26 -0.13 6.54
CA HIS A 57 5.16 -0.73 7.88
C HIS A 57 6.06 -1.96 8.02
N LEU A 58 6.10 -2.84 7.03
CA LEU A 58 7.01 -3.98 7.02
C LEU A 58 8.48 -3.53 7.10
N CYS A 59 8.89 -2.57 6.28
CA CYS A 59 10.24 -2.01 6.29
C CYS A 59 10.60 -1.37 7.64
N ALA A 60 9.69 -0.58 8.21
CA ALA A 60 9.89 0.06 9.52
C ALA A 60 10.07 -0.97 10.64
N GLN A 61 9.27 -2.04 10.64
CA GLN A 61 9.39 -3.12 11.63
C GLN A 61 10.70 -3.92 11.47
N LEU A 62 11.17 -4.12 10.23
CA LEU A 62 12.48 -4.74 9.98
C LEU A 62 13.64 -3.85 10.48
N LEU A 63 13.54 -2.53 10.31
CA LEU A 63 14.51 -1.59 10.87
C LEU A 63 14.51 -1.61 12.39
N LEU A 64 13.32 -1.64 13.01
CA LEU A 64 13.20 -1.77 14.46
C LEU A 64 13.82 -3.08 14.96
N LEU A 65 13.54 -4.19 14.29
CA LEU A 65 14.13 -5.50 14.60
C LEU A 65 15.66 -5.45 14.52
N LYS A 66 16.22 -4.81 13.50
CA LYS A 66 17.67 -4.63 13.34
C LYS A 66 18.26 -3.87 14.54
N GLU A 67 17.61 -2.80 14.98
CA GLU A 67 18.08 -2.02 16.13
C GLU A 67 17.97 -2.80 17.45
N GLN A 68 16.89 -3.58 17.64
CA GLN A 68 16.74 -4.47 18.79
C GLN A 68 17.81 -5.57 18.82
N LEU A 69 18.21 -6.09 17.65
CA LEU A 69 19.27 -7.07 17.54
C LEU A 69 20.64 -6.47 17.84
N LYS A 70 20.91 -5.25 17.35
CA LYS A 70 22.15 -4.51 17.65
C LYS A 70 22.28 -4.22 19.15
N ASN A 71 21.17 -3.87 19.80
CA ASN A 71 21.12 -3.51 21.21
C ASN A 71 20.74 -4.70 22.12
N ILE A 72 20.90 -5.93 21.65
CA ILE A 72 20.42 -7.13 22.36
C ILE A 72 21.10 -7.32 23.73
N THR A 73 22.39 -6.96 23.82
CA THR A 73 23.21 -7.05 25.04
C THR A 73 23.13 -5.79 25.90
N VAL A 74 22.58 -4.69 25.37
CA VAL A 74 22.54 -3.39 26.06
C VAL A 74 21.65 -3.47 27.30
N GLY A 75 22.16 -2.94 28.41
CA GLY A 75 21.50 -2.94 29.72
C GLY A 75 21.61 -4.26 30.49
N ILE A 76 22.24 -5.31 29.92
CA ILE A 76 22.51 -6.55 30.63
C ILE A 76 23.89 -6.44 31.29
N MET A 77 23.91 -6.42 32.62
CA MET A 77 25.14 -6.40 33.43
C MET A 77 26.07 -5.22 33.04
N PRO A 78 25.61 -3.96 33.20
CA PRO A 78 26.28 -2.78 32.63
C PRO A 78 27.67 -2.50 33.21
N HIS A 79 27.96 -3.01 34.42
CA HIS A 79 29.23 -2.78 35.13
C HIS A 79 30.22 -3.96 35.07
N ALA A 80 29.87 -5.06 34.40
CA ALA A 80 30.78 -6.20 34.27
C ALA A 80 31.62 -6.12 33.00
N SER A 81 32.82 -6.70 33.08
CA SER A 81 33.69 -6.90 31.92
C SER A 81 33.05 -7.86 30.91
N ASP A 82 33.43 -7.78 29.64
CA ASP A 82 32.85 -8.65 28.61
C ASP A 82 33.15 -10.14 28.88
N LEU A 83 34.31 -10.46 29.48
CA LEU A 83 34.66 -11.81 29.87
C LEU A 83 33.73 -12.36 30.97
N GLU A 84 33.39 -11.55 31.97
CA GLU A 84 32.43 -11.93 33.03
C GLU A 84 31.01 -12.07 32.48
N LYS A 85 30.61 -11.22 31.52
CA LYS A 85 29.32 -11.35 30.83
C LYS A 85 29.22 -12.68 30.09
N PHE A 86 30.20 -13.01 29.25
CA PHE A 86 30.16 -14.25 28.46
C PHE A 86 30.19 -15.52 29.31
N ASN A 87 30.89 -15.49 30.45
CA ASN A 87 30.98 -16.62 31.37
C ASN A 87 29.77 -16.73 32.32
N SER A 88 28.90 -15.71 32.36
CA SER A 88 27.70 -15.71 33.19
C SER A 88 26.54 -16.45 32.53
N GLY A 89 26.06 -17.52 33.16
CA GLY A 89 24.85 -18.22 32.74
C GLY A 89 23.59 -17.33 32.75
N TYR A 90 23.58 -16.26 33.57
CA TYR A 90 22.49 -15.27 33.58
C TYR A 90 22.48 -14.41 32.30
N PHE A 91 23.65 -13.93 31.87
CA PHE A 91 23.80 -13.15 30.63
C PHE A 91 23.38 -13.99 29.41
N GLN A 92 23.87 -15.22 29.29
CA GLN A 92 23.52 -16.11 28.18
C GLN A 92 22.01 -16.39 28.12
N LYS A 93 21.37 -16.66 29.26
CA LYS A 93 19.90 -16.85 29.32
C LYS A 93 19.15 -15.60 28.87
N ARG A 94 19.53 -14.42 29.35
CA ARG A 94 18.87 -13.15 28.99
C ARG A 94 19.02 -12.81 27.51
N VAL A 95 20.22 -12.99 26.94
CA VAL A 95 20.46 -12.76 25.52
C VAL A 95 19.67 -13.77 24.68
N MET A 96 19.63 -15.04 25.07
CA MET A 96 18.85 -16.07 24.38
C MET A 96 17.34 -15.77 24.41
N GLU A 97 16.80 -15.30 25.53
CA GLU A 97 15.40 -14.87 25.63
C GLU A 97 15.09 -13.72 24.66
N ARG A 98 15.93 -12.67 24.65
CA ARG A 98 15.77 -11.54 23.72
C ARG A 98 15.90 -11.99 22.26
N LEU A 99 16.86 -12.87 21.96
CA LEU A 99 17.07 -13.40 20.62
C LEU A 99 15.86 -14.21 20.15
N LYS A 100 15.28 -15.03 21.02
CA LYS A 100 14.07 -15.81 20.73
C LYS A 100 12.89 -14.91 20.38
N ILE A 101 12.76 -13.76 21.06
CA ILE A 101 11.74 -12.75 20.74
C ILE A 101 12.00 -12.14 19.36
N CYS A 102 13.25 -11.72 19.09
CA CYS A 102 13.65 -11.16 17.80
C CYS A 102 13.41 -12.14 16.64
N VAL A 103 13.81 -13.40 16.78
CA VAL A 103 13.58 -14.44 15.75
C VAL A 103 12.10 -14.67 15.53
N ARG A 104 11.29 -14.76 16.59
CA ARG A 104 9.84 -14.92 16.46
C ARG A 104 9.20 -13.73 15.74
N HIS A 105 9.64 -12.51 16.06
CA HIS A 105 9.17 -11.30 15.40
C HIS A 105 9.57 -11.30 13.92
N HIS A 106 10.81 -11.66 13.59
CA HIS A 106 11.28 -11.82 12.22
C HIS A 106 10.43 -12.83 11.42
N CYS A 107 10.14 -14.01 11.98
CA CYS A 107 9.31 -15.01 11.30
C CYS A 107 7.89 -14.49 11.02
N ARG A 108 7.32 -13.71 11.95
CA ARG A 108 6.01 -13.05 11.74
C ARG A 108 6.06 -12.02 10.63
N LEU A 109 7.12 -11.21 10.56
CA LEU A 109 7.35 -10.23 9.50
C LEU A 109 7.51 -10.89 8.13
N LEU A 110 8.26 -12.00 8.04
CA LEU A 110 8.40 -12.77 6.81
C LEU A 110 7.06 -13.34 6.34
N LYS A 111 6.25 -13.87 7.27
CA LYS A 111 4.91 -14.37 6.94
C LYS A 111 3.99 -13.24 6.47
N TYR A 112 4.06 -12.08 7.11
CA TYR A 112 3.31 -10.89 6.70
C TYR A 112 3.71 -10.43 5.29
N GLY A 113 5.02 -10.31 5.02
CA GLY A 113 5.52 -9.94 3.68
C GLY A 113 5.12 -10.93 2.59
N LYS A 114 5.20 -12.24 2.87
CA LYS A 114 4.73 -13.27 1.93
C LYS A 114 3.23 -13.18 1.66
N ASN A 115 2.42 -12.89 2.67
CA ASN A 115 0.99 -12.68 2.49
C ASN A 115 0.70 -11.41 1.69
N LEU A 116 1.43 -10.33 1.96
CA LEU A 116 1.29 -9.07 1.24
C LEU A 116 1.64 -9.24 -0.24
N ASP A 117 2.75 -9.91 -0.53
CA ASP A 117 3.19 -10.23 -1.89
C ASP A 117 2.16 -11.12 -2.61
N ARG A 118 1.75 -12.24 -2.01
CA ARG A 118 0.77 -13.14 -2.64
C ARG A 118 -0.57 -12.46 -2.94
N ASN A 119 -1.06 -11.61 -2.03
CA ASN A 119 -2.35 -10.96 -2.20
C ASN A 119 -2.28 -9.79 -3.20
N SER A 120 -1.14 -9.11 -3.27
CA SER A 120 -1.02 -7.87 -4.06
C SER A 120 -0.35 -8.09 -5.41
N SER A 121 0.42 -9.16 -5.59
CA SER A 121 1.17 -9.44 -6.83
C SER A 121 0.26 -9.44 -8.06
N SER A 122 -0.86 -10.19 -8.02
CA SER A 122 -1.81 -10.22 -9.14
C SER A 122 -2.48 -8.87 -9.39
N ILE A 123 -2.80 -8.12 -8.34
CA ILE A 123 -3.46 -6.80 -8.43
C ILE A 123 -2.49 -5.78 -9.06
N LEU A 124 -1.25 -5.75 -8.59
CA LEU A 124 -0.21 -4.85 -9.09
C LEU A 124 0.13 -5.16 -10.55
N LEU A 125 0.17 -6.44 -10.94
CA LEU A 125 0.35 -6.84 -12.33
C LEU A 125 -0.78 -6.31 -13.21
N LEU A 126 -2.04 -6.48 -12.79
CA LEU A 126 -3.19 -5.96 -13.54
C LEU A 126 -3.11 -4.44 -13.67
N GLN A 127 -2.80 -3.74 -12.58
CA GLN A 127 -2.68 -2.28 -12.58
C GLN A 127 -1.53 -1.77 -13.46
N LEU A 128 -0.39 -2.47 -13.46
CA LEU A 128 0.75 -2.15 -14.34
C LEU A 128 0.38 -2.34 -15.81
N LEU A 129 -0.31 -3.44 -16.15
CA LEU A 129 -0.77 -3.69 -17.52
C LEU A 129 -1.77 -2.63 -17.99
N MET A 130 -2.75 -2.28 -17.14
CA MET A 130 -3.75 -1.27 -17.46
C MET A 130 -3.13 0.13 -17.65
N SER A 131 -2.21 0.52 -16.77
CA SER A 131 -1.50 1.80 -16.89
C SER A 131 -0.60 1.86 -18.12
N TYR A 132 0.08 0.77 -18.47
CA TYR A 132 0.85 0.65 -19.70
C TYR A 132 -0.03 0.82 -20.95
N LEU A 133 -1.15 0.11 -21.03
CA LEU A 133 -2.09 0.23 -22.16
C LEU A 133 -2.64 1.66 -22.26
N ALA A 134 -3.03 2.26 -21.14
CA ALA A 134 -3.50 3.64 -21.11
C ALA A 134 -2.43 4.62 -21.60
N MET A 135 -1.17 4.42 -21.22
CA MET A 135 -0.05 5.24 -21.68
C MET A 135 0.18 5.11 -23.19
N VAL A 136 0.11 3.89 -23.74
CA VAL A 136 0.26 3.66 -25.19
C VAL A 136 -0.88 4.31 -25.96
N ILE A 137 -2.13 4.18 -25.50
CA ILE A 137 -3.30 4.80 -26.15
C ILE A 137 -3.18 6.32 -26.11
N ASN A 138 -2.85 6.90 -24.95
CA ASN A 138 -2.68 8.34 -24.79
C ASN A 138 -1.48 8.90 -25.57
N GLY A 139 -0.45 8.09 -25.82
CA GLY A 139 0.70 8.50 -26.64
C GLY A 139 0.45 8.42 -28.14
N TYR A 140 -0.58 7.67 -28.56
CA TYR A 140 -0.98 7.53 -29.97
C TYR A 140 -2.00 8.60 -30.40
N ILE A 141 -2.90 8.99 -29.48
CA ILE A 141 -3.90 10.05 -29.66
C ILE A 141 -3.24 11.43 -29.56
#